data_AF-H9M9J4-F1
#
_entry.id   AF-H9M9J4-F1
#
_cell.length_a   1.000
_cell.length_b   1.000
_cell.length_c   1.000
_cell.angle_alpha   90.00
_cell.angle_beta   90.00
_cell.angle_gamma   90.00
#
_symmetry.space_group_name_H-M   'P 1'
#
loop_
_entity.id
_entity.type
_entity.pdbx_description
1 polymer ?
#
loop_
_entity_poly.entity_id
_entity_poly.type
_entity_poly.pdbx_seq_one_letter_code
_entity_poly.pdbx_strand_id
1 'polypeptide(L)'
;ATDGKEDSTPLRVRENICRLANAIRVLSALGFTLSLELILDTFQMSIEWNIDIKDMLAGEFYVRIAEREAERRSSKLNVEVW
;
A
#
# COMPACT_ATOMS: atom_id res chain seq x y z
N ALA A 1 8.34 -15.89 40.73
CA ALA A 1 8.69 -15.71 39.31
C ALA A 1 7.45 -15.23 38.57
N THR A 2 7.28 -13.92 38.42
CA THR A 2 6.31 -13.35 37.48
C THR A 2 7.11 -12.97 36.24
N ASP A 3 7.15 -13.93 35.32
CA ASP A 3 7.84 -13.82 34.04
C ASP A 3 7.31 -12.60 33.26
N GLY A 4 8.23 -11.76 32.77
CA GLY A 4 7.94 -10.50 32.12
C GLY A 4 7.30 -10.73 30.76
N LYS A 5 5.97 -10.67 30.68
CA LYS A 5 5.27 -10.57 29.41
C LYS A 5 5.47 -9.16 28.86
N GLU A 6 6.40 -9.00 27.93
CA GLU A 6 6.46 -7.84 27.06
C GLU A 6 5.07 -7.60 26.43
N ASP A 7 4.58 -6.37 26.49
CA ASP A 7 3.37 -5.93 25.80
C ASP A 7 3.58 -6.08 24.28
N SER A 8 3.28 -7.27 23.75
CA SER A 8 3.37 -7.57 22.33
C SER A 8 2.48 -6.61 21.54
N THR A 9 3.05 -5.89 20.56
CA THR A 9 2.31 -5.05 19.61
C THR A 9 1.08 -5.78 19.06
N PRO A 10 -0.14 -5.23 19.10
CA PRO A 10 -1.35 -5.94 18.66
C PRO A 10 -1.28 -6.44 17.21
N LEU A 11 -1.90 -7.58 16.91
CA LEU A 11 -1.86 -8.20 15.57
C LEU A 11 -2.24 -7.21 14.46
N ARG A 12 -3.37 -6.50 14.63
CA ARG A 12 -3.85 -5.49 13.68
C ARG A 12 -2.80 -4.40 13.39
N VAL A 13 -2.04 -3.98 14.40
CA VAL A 13 -0.99 -2.96 14.23
C VAL A 13 0.15 -3.54 13.41
N ARG A 14 0.58 -4.78 13.68
CA ARG A 14 1.62 -5.46 12.91
C ARG A 14 1.21 -5.67 11.45
N GLU A 15 -0.04 -6.06 11.21
CA GLU A 15 -0.61 -6.22 9.88
C GLU A 15 -0.60 -4.90 9.10
N ASN A 16 -1.01 -3.80 9.75
CA ASN A 16 -0.97 -2.48 9.14
C ASN A 16 0.46 -2.05 8.78
N ILE A 17 1.43 -2.31 9.66
CA ILE A 17 2.85 -2.04 9.39
C ILE A 17 3.32 -2.84 8.16
N CYS A 18 2.98 -4.13 8.08
CA CYS A 18 3.34 -4.96 6.93
C CYS A 18 2.70 -4.47 5.62
N ARG A 19 1.42 -4.05 5.66
CA ARG A 19 0.74 -3.49 4.48
C ARG A 19 1.40 -2.19 4.02
N LEU A 20 1.75 -1.29 4.94
CA LEU A 20 2.48 -0.06 4.61
C LEU A 20 3.87 -0.35 4.02
N ALA A 21 4.62 -1.29 4.60
CA ALA A 21 5.91 -1.70 4.08
C ALA A 21 5.79 -2.31 2.67
N ASN A 22 4.77 -3.14 2.43
CA ASN A 22 4.49 -3.71 1.12
C ASN A 22 4.06 -2.64 0.11
N ALA A 23 3.25 -1.65 0.50
CA ALA A 23 2.91 -0.52 -0.35
C ALA A 23 4.16 0.22 -0.83
N ILE A 24 5.09 0.53 0.08
CA ILE A 24 6.37 1.17 -0.27
C ILE A 24 7.17 0.30 -1.26
N ARG A 25 7.24 -1.02 -1.01
CA ARG A 25 7.96 -1.95 -1.89
C ARG A 25 7.36 -2.01 -3.29
N VAL A 26 6.04 -2.13 -3.40
CA VAL A 26 5.31 -2.18 -4.68
C VAL A 26 5.57 -0.89 -5.47
N LEU A 27 5.36 0.27 -4.84
CA LEU A 27 5.58 1.58 -5.48
C LEU A 27 7.03 1.78 -5.92
N SER A 28 7.99 1.38 -5.08
CA SER A 28 9.43 1.47 -5.41
C SER A 28 9.79 0.60 -6.62
N ALA A 29 9.27 -0.63 -6.66
CA ALA A 29 9.53 -1.57 -7.74
C ALA A 29 8.86 -1.18 -9.06
N LEU A 30 7.73 -0.47 -9.00
CA LEU A 30 7.09 0.16 -10.17
C LEU A 30 7.79 1.46 -10.62
N GLY A 31 8.80 1.94 -9.88
CA GLY A 31 9.53 3.17 -10.19
C GLY A 31 8.72 4.44 -9.93
N PHE A 32 7.73 4.39 -9.03
CA PHE A 32 6.91 5.55 -8.69
C PHE A 32 7.54 6.38 -7.57
N THR A 33 7.26 7.69 -7.58
CA THR A 33 7.62 8.59 -6.48
C THR A 33 6.91 8.17 -5.20
N LEU A 34 7.66 8.06 -4.10
CA LEU A 34 7.11 7.70 -2.79
C LEU A 34 6.57 8.94 -2.06
N SER A 35 5.34 9.34 -2.39
CA SER A 35 4.60 10.34 -1.61
C SER A 35 3.73 9.67 -0.55
N LEU A 36 3.43 10.41 0.54
CA LEU A 36 2.51 9.93 1.57
C LEU A 36 1.12 9.59 0.99
N GLU A 37 0.63 10.41 0.05
CA GLU A 37 -0.64 10.18 -0.67
C GLU A 37 -0.66 8.81 -1.35
N LEU A 38 0.38 8.47 -2.13
CA LEU A 38 0.43 7.21 -2.88
C LEU A 38 0.61 5.99 -1.97
N ILE A 39 1.38 6.14 -0.89
CA ILE A 39 1.58 5.06 0.08
C ILE A 39 0.26 4.74 0.79
N LEU A 40 -0.45 5.77 1.26
CA LEU A 40 -1.74 5.59 1.93
C LEU A 40 -2.81 5.06 0.99
N ASP A 41 -2.85 5.51 -0.25
CA ASP A 41 -3.77 4.98 -1.27
C ASP A 41 -3.50 3.49 -1.54
N THR A 42 -2.25 3.12 -1.76
CA THR A 42 -1.86 1.71 -1.99
C THR A 42 -2.17 0.83 -0.78
N PHE A 43 -1.93 1.33 0.43
CA PHE A 43 -2.33 0.67 1.68
C PHE A 43 -3.85 0.45 1.73
N GLN A 44 -4.62 1.49 1.43
CA GLN A 44 -6.08 1.45 1.45
C GLN A 44 -6.63 0.46 0.41
N MET A 45 -6.07 0.46 -0.82
CA MET A 45 -6.44 -0.50 -1.86
C MET A 45 -6.16 -1.95 -1.45
N SER A 46 -5.10 -2.20 -0.68
CA SER A 46 -4.83 -3.55 -0.16
C SER A 46 -5.95 -4.06 0.76
N ILE A 47 -6.66 -3.16 1.43
CA ILE A 47 -7.79 -3.47 2.31
C ILE A 47 -9.08 -3.57 1.49
N GLU A 48 -9.37 -2.57 0.66
CA GLU A 48 -10.61 -2.49 -0.12
C GLU A 48 -10.74 -3.59 -1.16
N TRP A 49 -9.62 -3.99 -1.78
CA TRP A 49 -9.59 -5.12 -2.71
C TRP A 49 -9.45 -6.46 -2.00
N ASN A 50 -9.50 -6.47 -0.66
CA ASN A 50 -9.41 -7.65 0.17
C ASN A 50 -8.19 -8.52 -0.16
N ILE A 51 -7.03 -7.87 -0.32
CA ILE A 51 -5.76 -8.53 -0.65
C ILE A 51 -5.09 -8.97 0.64
N ASP A 52 -4.72 -10.24 0.73
CA ASP A 52 -3.90 -10.74 1.82
C ASP A 52 -2.51 -10.10 1.78
N ILE A 53 -1.89 -9.90 2.95
CA ILE A 53 -0.58 -9.23 3.06
C ILE A 53 0.49 -9.90 2.18
N LYS A 54 0.50 -11.24 2.14
CA LYS A 54 1.42 -12.04 1.32
C LYS A 54 1.21 -11.83 -0.19
N ASP A 55 -0.02 -11.53 -0.60
CA ASP A 55 -0.42 -11.45 -2.00
C ASP A 55 -0.27 -10.03 -2.54
N MET A 56 -0.04 -9.03 -1.68
CA MET A 56 0.37 -7.68 -2.11
C MET A 56 1.69 -7.69 -2.91
N LEU A 57 2.51 -8.73 -2.77
CA LEU A 57 3.75 -8.87 -3.52
C LEU A 57 3.60 -9.70 -4.82
N ALA A 58 2.38 -10.14 -5.15
CA ALA A 58 2.09 -10.83 -6.39
C ALA A 58 1.95 -9.86 -7.57
N GLY A 59 2.29 -10.30 -8.78
CA GLY A 59 2.26 -9.46 -9.98
C GLY A 59 0.90 -8.83 -10.27
N GLU A 60 -0.20 -9.51 -9.93
CA GLU A 60 -1.56 -8.98 -10.09
C GLU A 60 -1.75 -7.68 -9.31
N PHE A 61 -1.28 -7.61 -8.06
CA PHE A 61 -1.39 -6.40 -7.25
C PHE A 61 -0.56 -5.25 -7.85
N TYR A 62 0.62 -5.54 -8.39
CA TYR A 62 1.47 -4.54 -9.04
C TYR A 62 0.78 -3.92 -10.25
N VAL A 63 0.20 -4.75 -11.12
CA VAL A 63 -0.51 -4.29 -12.31
C VAL A 63 -1.66 -3.37 -11.92
N ARG A 64 -2.50 -3.78 -10.96
CA ARG A 64 -3.65 -2.99 -10.52
C ARG A 64 -3.25 -1.64 -9.91
N ILE A 65 -2.17 -1.60 -9.14
CA ILE A 65 -1.65 -0.33 -8.58
C ILE A 65 -1.09 0.57 -9.71
N ALA A 66 -0.42 0.00 -10.71
CA ALA A 66 0.09 0.77 -11.85
C ALA A 66 -1.04 1.38 -12.69
N GLU A 67 -2.07 0.59 -13.01
CA GLU A 67 -3.27 1.06 -13.73
C GLU A 67 -3.94 2.22 -12.99
N ARG A 68 -4.14 2.04 -11.67
CA ARG A 68 -4.74 3.06 -10.82
C ARG A 68 -3.96 4.37 -10.82
N GLU A 69 -2.63 4.30 -10.71
CA GLU A 69 -1.80 5.51 -10.73
C GLU A 69 -1.81 6.20 -12.09
N ALA A 70 -1.88 5.42 -13.19
CA ALA A 70 -2.04 5.98 -14.53
C ALA A 70 -3.37 6.73 -14.68
N GLU A 71 -4.47 6.17 -14.17
CA GLU A 71 -5.80 6.84 -14.14
C GLU A 71 -5.77 8.13 -13.31
N ARG A 72 -5.15 8.10 -12.12
CA ARG A 72 -5.02 9.27 -11.25
C ARG A 72 -4.26 10.41 -11.93
N ARG A 73 -3.14 10.10 -12.61
CA ARG A 73 -2.34 11.11 -13.35
C ARG A 73 -3.10 11.67 -14.55
N SER A 74 -3.80 10.82 -15.27
CA SER A 74 -4.61 11.23 -16.43
C SER A 74 -5.76 12.15 -16.02
N SER A 75 -6.39 11.86 -14.88
CA SER A 75 -7.48 12.68 -14.33
C SER A 75 -7.01 14.07 -13.91
N LYS A 76 -5.78 14.20 -13.37
CA LYS A 76 -5.20 15.52 -13.03
C LYS A 76 -4.92 16.36 -14.28
N LEU A 77 -4.38 15.75 -15.33
CA LEU A 77 -4.16 16.44 -16.60
C LEU A 77 -5.47 16.95 -17.21
N ASN A 78 -6.54 16.16 -17.11
CA ASN A 78 -7.86 16.56 -17.57
C ASN A 78 -8.51 17.68 -16.76
N VAL A 79 -7.97 18.10 -15.61
CA VAL A 79 -8.47 19.24 -14.83
C VAL A 79 -7.66 20.50 -15.12
N GLU A 80 -6.38 20.38 -15.47
CA GLU A 80 -5.51 21.53 -15.78
C GLU A 80 -5.69 22.07 -17.21
N VAL A 81 -6.35 21.32 -18.10
CA VAL A 81 -6.52 21.66 -19.52
C VAL A 81 -7.86 22.38 -19.80
N TRP A 82 -8.67 22.67 -18.77
CA TRP A 82 -9.94 23.42 -18.90
C TRP A 82 -9.91 24.75 -18.15
#